data_AF-A0A438H4R5-F1
#
_entry.id   AF-A0A438H4R5-F1
#
_cell.length_a   1.000
_cell.length_b   1.000
_cell.length_c   1.000
_cell.angle_alpha   90.00
_cell.angle_beta   90.00
_cell.angle_gamma   90.00
#
_symmetry.space_group_name_H-M   'P 1'
#
loop_
_entity.id
_entity.type
_entity.pdbx_description
1 polymer ?
#
loop_
_entity_poly.entity_id
_entity_poly.type
_entity_poly.pdbx_seq_one_letter_code
_entity_poly.pdbx_strand_id
1 'polypeptide(L)'
;MDIDYAIKKDKPTITDTRTKSEKALCEQWERSNCLSLMFIKTKISYGICGSVYQHDNVKALLKAIDMQFVTSDKALASTLIMKFLSLRLTDVSGVQEHIM
;
A
#
# COMPACT_ATOMS: atom_id res chain seq x y z
N MET A 1 -21.43 11.54 9.05
CA MET A 1 -20.84 11.56 7.70
C MET A 1 -20.20 10.21 7.47
N ASP A 2 -20.50 9.55 6.34
CA ASP A 2 -19.93 8.23 6.03
C ASP A 2 -18.53 8.39 5.43
N ILE A 3 -17.50 8.01 6.20
CA ILE A 3 -16.09 8.20 5.81
C ILE A 3 -15.67 7.14 4.81
N ASP A 4 -16.25 5.94 4.84
CA ASP A 4 -15.84 4.81 3.99
C ASP A 4 -16.59 4.76 2.64
N TYR A 5 -17.45 5.75 2.39
CA TYR A 5 -18.30 5.81 1.21
C TYR A 5 -17.50 5.71 -0.11
N ALA A 6 -16.38 6.42 -0.22
CA ALA A 6 -15.48 6.39 -1.39
C ALA A 6 -14.69 5.07 -1.52
N ILE A 7 -14.61 4.28 -0.45
CA ILE A 7 -14.02 2.93 -0.47
C ILE A 7 -15.06 1.92 -1.00
N LYS A 8 -16.33 2.07 -0.63
CA LYS A 8 -17.41 1.16 -1.05
C LYS A 8 -17.91 1.43 -2.47
N LYS A 9 -17.91 2.69 -2.90
CA LYS A 9 -18.47 3.14 -4.19
C LYS A 9 -17.38 3.60 -5.14
N ASP A 10 -17.58 3.32 -6.43
CA ASP A 10 -16.69 3.83 -7.47
C ASP A 10 -16.86 5.33 -7.69
N LYS A 11 -15.81 5.94 -8.27
CA LYS A 11 -15.81 7.35 -8.59
C LYS A 11 -17.00 7.65 -9.52
N PRO A 12 -17.87 8.60 -9.17
CA PRO A 12 -19.00 8.95 -10.02
C PRO A 12 -18.52 9.47 -11.38
N THR A 13 -19.04 8.94 -12.48
CA THR A 13 -18.77 9.45 -13.83
C THR A 13 -19.42 10.81 -14.00
N ILE A 14 -18.64 11.81 -14.39
CA ILE A 14 -19.15 13.16 -14.65
C ILE A 14 -19.89 13.09 -15.99
N THR A 15 -21.22 13.06 -15.94
CA THR A 15 -22.08 13.20 -17.13
C THR A 15 -22.71 14.59 -17.07
N ASP A 16 -22.66 15.33 -18.19
CA ASP A 16 -23.04 16.76 -18.25
C ASP A 16 -24.51 17.04 -17.91
N THR A 17 -25.36 16.01 -17.85
CA THR A 17 -26.78 16.06 -17.52
C THR A 17 -27.08 15.76 -16.05
N ARG A 18 -26.20 16.18 -15.13
CA ARG A 18 -26.33 15.85 -13.70
C ARG A 18 -27.50 16.55 -13.00
N THR A 19 -28.41 15.75 -12.46
CA THR A 19 -29.50 16.17 -11.55
C THR A 19 -28.95 16.63 -10.19
N LYS A 20 -29.74 17.39 -9.41
CA LYS A 20 -29.31 17.92 -8.09
C LYS A 20 -28.87 16.81 -7.11
N SER A 21 -29.52 15.65 -7.15
CA SER A 21 -29.17 14.49 -6.32
C SER A 21 -27.82 13.88 -6.70
N GLU A 22 -27.51 13.77 -7.98
CA GLU A 22 -26.23 13.22 -8.45
C GLU A 22 -25.04 14.14 -8.14
N LYS A 23 -25.26 15.45 -8.10
CA LYS A 23 -24.27 16.42 -7.62
C LYS A 23 -23.97 16.22 -6.13
N ALA A 24 -25.00 16.06 -5.31
CA ALA A 24 -24.84 15.79 -3.88
C ALA A 24 -24.06 14.48 -3.62
N LEU A 25 -24.32 13.43 -4.41
CA LEU A 25 -23.55 12.18 -4.32
C LEU A 25 -22.09 12.35 -4.74
N CYS A 26 -21.80 13.24 -5.70
CA CYS A 26 -20.42 13.57 -6.08
C CYS A 26 -19.67 14.25 -4.93
N GLU A 27 -20.27 15.28 -4.35
CA GLU A 27 -19.67 16.01 -3.24
C GLU A 27 -19.45 15.09 -2.03
N GLN A 28 -20.43 14.21 -1.74
CA GLN A 28 -20.29 13.23 -0.69
C GLN A 28 -19.12 12.28 -0.95
N TRP A 29 -18.97 11.80 -2.19
CA TRP A 29 -17.85 10.94 -2.58
C TRP A 29 -16.51 11.66 -2.45
N GLU A 30 -16.40 12.91 -2.92
CA GLU A 30 -15.17 13.71 -2.83
C GLU A 30 -14.77 13.99 -1.39
N ARG A 31 -15.73 14.37 -0.54
CA ARG A 31 -15.45 14.61 0.89
C ARG A 31 -14.99 13.33 1.59
N SER A 32 -15.65 12.19 1.34
CA SER A 32 -15.24 10.90 1.88
C SER A 32 -13.83 10.52 1.39
N ASN A 33 -13.56 10.65 0.09
CA ASN A 33 -12.25 10.36 -0.50
C ASN A 33 -11.14 11.21 0.13
N CYS A 34 -11.35 12.52 0.27
CA CYS A 34 -10.39 13.45 0.87
C CYS A 34 -10.07 13.09 2.33
N LEU A 35 -11.11 12.83 3.13
CA LEU A 35 -10.94 12.44 4.53
C LEU A 35 -10.21 11.11 4.68
N SER A 36 -10.58 10.09 3.90
CA SER A 36 -9.91 8.78 3.95
C SER A 36 -8.45 8.89 3.53
N LEU A 37 -8.14 9.65 2.48
CA LEU A 37 -6.75 9.90 2.05
C LEU A 37 -5.95 10.55 3.18
N MET A 38 -6.48 11.60 3.80
CA MET A 38 -5.81 12.31 4.90
C MET A 38 -5.59 11.39 6.11
N PHE A 39 -6.59 10.57 6.46
CA PHE A 39 -6.48 9.63 7.57
C PHE A 39 -5.43 8.55 7.30
N ILE A 40 -5.42 7.95 6.11
CA ILE A 40 -4.44 6.93 5.75
C ILE A 40 -3.03 7.55 5.70
N LYS A 41 -2.87 8.70 5.04
CA LYS A 41 -1.60 9.42 4.93
C LYS A 41 -1.00 9.79 6.30
N THR A 42 -1.83 10.17 7.27
CA THR A 42 -1.36 10.49 8.64
C THR A 42 -0.97 9.26 9.46
N LYS A 43 -1.51 8.08 9.16
CA LYS A 43 -1.25 6.84 9.91
C LYS A 43 -0.14 5.99 9.31
N ILE A 44 0.19 6.20 8.04
CA ILE A 44 1.24 5.45 7.36
C ILE A 44 2.62 6.06 7.62
N SER A 45 3.61 5.18 7.83
CA SER A 45 5.02 5.54 7.99
C SER A 45 5.60 6.16 6.72
N TYR A 46 6.48 7.15 6.88
CA TYR A 46 7.17 7.83 5.78
C TYR A 46 7.90 6.87 4.81
N GLY A 47 8.39 5.73 5.30
CA GLY A 47 9.05 4.71 4.47
C GLY A 47 8.11 4.02 3.47
N ILE A 48 6.80 4.02 3.76
CA ILE A 48 5.75 3.52 2.87
C ILE A 48 5.17 4.69 2.04
N CYS A 49 5.23 5.92 2.56
CA CYS A 49 4.65 7.10 1.93
C CYS A 49 5.17 7.41 0.52
N GLY A 50 6.41 7.06 0.17
CA GLY A 50 7.07 7.49 -1.07
C GLY A 50 6.25 7.26 -2.34
N SER A 51 6.04 6.00 -2.73
CA SER A 51 5.25 5.67 -3.94
C SER A 51 3.74 5.85 -3.74
N VAL A 52 3.28 5.83 -2.49
CA VAL A 52 1.87 5.77 -2.12
C VAL A 52 1.22 7.17 -2.11
N TYR A 53 1.97 8.25 -1.83
CA TYR A 53 1.37 9.59 -1.66
C TYR A 53 0.77 10.24 -2.91
N GLN A 54 1.10 9.74 -4.11
CA GLN A 54 0.69 10.32 -5.40
C GLN A 54 -0.76 10.00 -5.79
N HIS A 55 -1.49 9.24 -4.99
CA HIS A 55 -2.86 8.83 -5.34
C HIS A 55 -3.92 9.78 -4.77
N ASP A 56 -4.69 10.39 -5.67
CA ASP A 56 -5.85 11.23 -5.37
C ASP A 56 -7.15 10.44 -5.16
N ASN A 57 -7.08 9.10 -5.27
CA ASN A 57 -8.19 8.19 -5.04
C ASN A 57 -7.83 7.19 -3.95
N VAL A 58 -8.65 7.11 -2.91
CA VAL A 58 -8.45 6.21 -1.77
C VAL A 58 -8.37 4.73 -2.16
N LYS A 59 -9.14 4.26 -3.15
CA LYS A 59 -9.03 2.87 -3.65
C LYS A 59 -7.68 2.62 -4.32
N ALA A 60 -7.20 3.57 -5.12
CA ALA A 60 -5.89 3.47 -5.76
C ALA A 60 -4.76 3.48 -4.72
N LEU A 61 -4.89 4.35 -3.70
CA LEU A 61 -3.99 4.40 -2.57
C LEU A 61 -3.90 3.04 -1.85
N LEU A 62 -5.05 2.46 -1.50
CA LEU A 62 -5.11 1.16 -0.81
C LEU A 62 -4.50 0.04 -1.65
N LYS A 63 -4.74 0.04 -2.98
CA LYS A 63 -4.12 -0.93 -3.89
C LYS A 63 -2.60 -0.78 -3.97
N ALA A 64 -2.08 0.44 -3.98
CA ALA A 64 -0.65 0.70 -3.99
C ALA A 64 0.01 0.23 -2.67
N ILE A 65 -0.67 0.47 -1.54
CA ILE A 65 -0.24 -0.03 -0.23
C ILE A 65 -0.15 -1.56 -0.25
N ASP A 66 -1.21 -2.24 -0.69
CA ASP A 66 -1.27 -3.70 -0.78
C ASP A 66 -0.11 -4.26 -1.64
N MET A 67 0.14 -3.67 -2.81
CA MET A 67 1.26 -4.04 -3.68
C MET A 67 2.63 -3.85 -3.01
N GLN A 68 2.81 -2.77 -2.25
CA GLN A 68 4.06 -2.50 -1.56
C GLN A 68 4.31 -3.49 -0.43
N PHE A 69 3.27 -3.85 0.34
CA PHE A 69 3.37 -4.87 1.38
C PHE A 69 3.78 -6.23 0.81
N VAL A 70 3.14 -6.68 -0.27
CA VAL A 70 3.50 -7.93 -0.96
C VAL A 70 4.97 -7.92 -1.41
N THR A 71 5.45 -6.79 -1.91
CA THR A 71 6.85 -6.64 -2.35
C THR A 71 7.82 -6.67 -1.17
N SER A 72 7.50 -5.98 -0.08
CA SER A 72 8.30 -5.96 1.14
C SER A 72 8.41 -7.36 1.77
N ASP A 73 7.31 -8.11 1.87
CA ASP A 73 7.33 -9.47 2.41
C ASP A 73 8.21 -10.40 1.58
N LYS A 74 8.13 -10.30 0.25
CA LYS A 74 8.99 -11.07 -0.65
C LYS A 74 10.47 -10.73 -0.48
N ALA A 75 10.80 -9.45 -0.29
CA ALA A 75 12.17 -8.99 -0.05
C ALA A 75 12.70 -9.49 1.31
N LEU A 76 11.86 -9.46 2.35
CA LEU A 76 12.20 -10.00 3.67
C LEU A 76 12.45 -11.51 3.61
N ALA A 77 11.58 -12.27 2.94
CA ALA A 77 11.76 -13.71 2.74
C ALA A 77 13.08 -14.01 2.01
N SER A 78 13.38 -13.29 0.93
CA SER A 78 14.63 -13.43 0.16
C SER A 78 15.87 -13.13 1.01
N THR A 79 15.79 -12.07 1.83
CA THR A 79 16.86 -11.68 2.75
C THR A 79 17.10 -12.77 3.81
N LEU A 80 16.03 -13.35 4.35
CA LEU A 80 16.14 -14.43 5.34
C LEU A 80 16.76 -15.69 4.72
N ILE A 81 16.34 -16.07 3.51
CA ILE A 81 16.92 -17.19 2.75
C ILE A 81 18.41 -16.94 2.51
N MET A 82 18.79 -15.73 2.09
CA MET A 82 20.20 -15.40 1.84
C MET A 82 21.03 -15.51 3.13
N LYS A 83 20.55 -14.97 4.25
CA LYS A 83 21.21 -15.11 5.55
C LYS A 83 21.35 -16.58 5.96
N PHE A 84 20.32 -17.39 5.76
CA PHE A 84 20.35 -18.80 6.07
C PHE A 84 21.37 -19.57 5.21
N LEU A 85 21.43 -19.29 3.91
CA LEU A 85 22.43 -19.87 3.00
C LEU A 85 23.86 -19.46 3.39
N SER A 86 24.08 -18.20 3.73
CA SER A 86 25.39 -17.71 4.21
C SER A 86 25.82 -18.42 5.49
N LEU A 87 24.92 -18.57 6.47
CA LEU A 87 25.22 -19.28 7.73
C LEU A 87 25.59 -20.76 7.49
N ARG A 88 24.87 -21.45 6.59
CA ARG A 88 25.20 -22.84 6.23
C ARG A 88 26.55 -22.96 5.52
N LEU A 89 26.90 -22.00 4.65
CA LEU A 89 28.17 -22.04 3.94
C LEU A 89 29.35 -21.80 4.89
N THR A 90 29.20 -20.89 5.87
CA THR A 90 30.25 -20.64 6.87
C THR A 90 30.47 -21.82 7.82
N ASP A 91 29.42 -22.60 8.12
CA ASP A 91 29.53 -23.84 8.90
C ASP A 91 30.30 -24.93 8.13
N VAL A 92 30.02 -25.07 6.83
CA VAL A 92 30.70 -26.03 5.96
C VAL A 92 32.17 -25.64 5.70
N SER A 93 32.49 -24.35 5.56
CA SER A 93 33.88 -23.90 5.36
C SER A 93 34.75 -24.05 6.62
N GLY A 94 34.17 -23.95 7.82
CA GLY A 94 34.90 -24.13 9.07
C GLY A 94 35.40 -25.56 9.32
N VAL A 95 34.72 -26.58 8.77
CA VAL A 95 35.15 -27.99 8.92
C VAL A 95 36.33 -28.31 7.99
N GLN A 96 36.47 -27.63 6.86
CA GLN A 96 37.58 -27.85 5.92
C GLN A 96 38.90 -27.22 6.36
N GLU A 97 38.88 -26.21 7.24
CA GLU A 97 40.10 -25.56 7.77
C GLU A 97 40.78 -26.35 8.90
N HIS A 98 40.12 -27.39 9.44
CA HIS A 98 40.66 -28.26 10.49
C HIS A 98 41.22 -29.60 9.99
N ILE A 99 41.23 -29.84 8.67
CA ILE A 99 41.93 -30.97 8.04
C ILE A 99 43.19 -30.43 7.35
N MET A 100 44.13 -29.92 8.16
CA MET A 100 45.54 -29.81 7.80
C MET A 100 46.39 -30.16 9.03
#